data_AF-A0A2H0TG19-F1
#
_entry.id   AF-A0A2H0TG19-F1
#
_cell.length_a   1.000
_cell.length_b   1.000
_cell.length_c   1.000
_cell.angle_alpha   90.00
_cell.angle_beta   90.00
_cell.angle_gamma   90.00
#
_symmetry.space_group_name_H-M   'P 1'
#
loop_
_entity.id
_entity.type
_entity.pdbx_description
1 polymer ?
#
loop_
_entity_poly.entity_id
_entity_poly.type
_entity_poly.pdbx_seq_one_letter_code
_entity_poly.pdbx_strand_id
1 'polypeptide(L)'
;MNNDDWLFRKKGYSFMPELERKEVIESLSCVDRVVVMSHSSESDDMSVNNELLNINPHIFVNGGDRNKKNIPEIAVCDKLRCKMVFNIGDGGKVQSSSWLLSKYLKKFSNSSGG
;
A
#
# COMPACT_ATOMS: atom_id res chain seq x y z
N MET A 1 4.91 2.18 -3.91
CA MET A 1 3.45 2.12 -3.80
C MET A 1 2.95 1.03 -4.71
N ASN A 2 1.95 0.26 -4.27
CA ASN A 2 1.39 -0.82 -5.08
C ASN A 2 0.62 -0.26 -6.29
N ASN A 3 0.71 -0.94 -7.42
CA ASN A 3 0.03 -0.56 -8.66
C ASN A 3 -1.44 -1.01 -8.63
N ASP A 4 -2.23 -0.64 -9.63
CA ASP A 4 -3.66 -0.95 -9.67
C ASP A 4 -3.93 -2.45 -9.84
N ASP A 5 -3.13 -3.16 -10.64
CA ASP A 5 -3.22 -4.62 -10.81
C ASP A 5 -3.05 -5.36 -9.47
N TRP A 6 -2.06 -4.94 -8.68
CA TRP A 6 -1.83 -5.49 -7.34
C TRP A 6 -3.05 -5.27 -6.43
N LEU A 7 -3.63 -4.06 -6.45
CA LEU A 7 -4.81 -3.75 -5.65
C LEU A 7 -6.03 -4.55 -6.09
N PHE A 8 -6.23 -4.68 -7.40
CA PHE A 8 -7.32 -5.45 -7.97
C PHE A 8 -7.20 -6.93 -7.59
N ARG A 9 -6.02 -7.55 -7.76
CA ARG A 9 -5.79 -8.94 -7.35
C ARG A 9 -6.04 -9.16 -5.86
N LYS A 10 -5.64 -8.22 -5.01
CA LYS A 10 -5.80 -8.34 -3.56
C LYS A 10 -7.24 -8.10 -3.07
N LYS A 11 -7.97 -7.18 -3.70
CA LYS A 11 -9.23 -6.64 -3.15
C LYS A 11 -10.43 -6.75 -4.08
N GLY A 12 -10.23 -7.12 -5.35
CA GLY A 12 -11.23 -7.12 -6.42
C GLY A 12 -11.60 -5.74 -6.96
N TYR A 13 -10.96 -4.66 -6.47
CA TYR A 13 -11.28 -3.28 -6.87
C TYR A 13 -10.15 -2.31 -6.49
N SER A 14 -9.90 -1.30 -7.32
CA SER A 14 -9.04 -0.14 -7.01
C SER A 14 -9.91 1.08 -6.71
N PHE A 15 -9.84 1.59 -5.48
CA PHE A 15 -10.62 2.75 -5.03
C PHE A 15 -10.18 4.07 -5.66
N MET A 16 -8.89 4.18 -5.95
CA MET A 16 -8.28 5.37 -6.54
C MET A 16 -7.17 4.89 -7.49
N PRO A 17 -7.19 5.30 -8.77
CA PRO A 17 -6.17 4.94 -9.75
C PRO A 17 -4.75 5.24 -9.26
N GLU A 18 -3.78 4.47 -9.73
CA GLU A 18 -2.40 4.57 -9.26
C GLU A 18 -1.74 5.92 -9.57
N LEU A 19 -2.08 6.56 -10.69
CA LEU A 19 -1.55 7.86 -11.04
C LEU A 19 -2.07 8.95 -10.09
N GLU A 20 -3.35 8.90 -9.72
CA GLU A 20 -3.93 9.81 -8.72
C GLU A 20 -3.30 9.59 -7.34
N ARG A 21 -3.15 8.33 -6.91
CA ARG A 21 -2.48 8.01 -5.64
C ARG A 21 -1.04 8.50 -5.62
N LYS A 22 -0.34 8.38 -6.75
CA LYS A 22 1.03 8.87 -6.91
C LYS A 22 1.06 10.39 -6.74
N GLU A 23 0.23 11.13 -7.47
CA GLU A 23 0.14 12.59 -7.41
C GLU A 23 -0.15 13.08 -5.98
N VAL A 24 -1.11 12.46 -5.29
CA VAL A 24 -1.44 12.81 -3.89
C VAL A 24 -0.24 12.60 -2.97
N ILE A 25 0.50 11.50 -3.09
CA ILE A 25 1.68 11.24 -2.24
C ILE A 25 2.86 12.16 -2.62
N GLU A 26 3.07 12.43 -3.91
CA GLU A 26 4.11 13.36 -4.38
C GLU A 26 3.87 14.81 -3.93
N SER A 27 2.62 15.17 -3.63
CA SER A 27 2.28 16.50 -3.09
C SER A 27 2.74 16.73 -1.64
N LEU A 28 3.14 15.68 -0.92
CA LEU A 28 3.59 15.79 0.47
C LEU A 28 5.02 16.35 0.53
N SER A 29 5.23 17.41 1.30
CA SER A 29 6.53 18.10 1.39
C SER A 29 7.68 17.23 1.91
N CYS A 30 7.38 16.12 2.59
CA CYS A 30 8.36 15.17 3.10
C CYS A 30 8.68 14.01 2.14
N VAL A 31 8.11 14.02 0.93
CA VAL A 31 8.29 12.95 -0.06
C VAL A 31 9.18 13.46 -1.20
N ASP A 32 10.38 12.90 -1.32
CA ASP A 32 11.29 13.20 -2.44
C ASP A 32 10.89 12.47 -3.73
N ARG A 33 10.34 11.25 -3.61
CA ARG A 33 10.01 10.41 -4.75
C ARG A 33 8.96 9.36 -4.40
N VAL A 34 8.01 9.16 -5.32
CA VAL A 34 7.10 8.01 -5.29
C VAL A 34 7.49 7.00 -6.36
N VAL A 35 7.82 5.79 -5.90
CA VAL A 35 8.06 4.64 -6.79
C VAL A 35 6.79 3.81 -6.86
N VAL A 36 6.21 3.68 -8.05
CA VAL A 36 5.13 2.72 -8.31
C VAL A 36 5.77 1.37 -8.64
N MET A 37 5.26 0.29 -8.03
CA MET A 37 5.81 -1.04 -8.30
C MET A 37 5.66 -1.40 -9.78
N SER A 38 6.64 -2.11 -10.32
CA SER A 38 6.66 -2.49 -11.75
C SER A 38 6.02 -3.85 -12.04
N HIS A 39 5.23 -4.39 -11.10
CA HIS A 39 4.60 -5.71 -11.24
C HIS A 39 3.68 -5.80 -12.46
N SER A 40 3.86 -6.85 -13.27
CA SER A 40 2.88 -7.18 -14.32
C SER A 40 1.70 -7.95 -13.75
N SER A 41 0.57 -7.89 -14.46
CA SER A 41 -0.63 -8.70 -14.24
C SER A 41 -0.41 -10.22 -14.28
N GLU A 42 0.78 -10.68 -14.68
CA GLU A 42 1.13 -12.10 -14.83
C GLU A 42 2.10 -12.61 -13.75
N SER A 43 2.71 -11.72 -12.95
CA SER A 43 3.61 -12.13 -11.87
C SER A 43 2.85 -12.74 -10.70
N ASP A 44 3.28 -13.92 -10.23
CA ASP A 44 2.78 -14.53 -8.98
C ASP A 44 3.39 -13.90 -7.71
N ASP A 45 4.56 -13.27 -7.83
CA ASP A 45 5.11 -12.46 -6.75
C ASP A 45 4.26 -11.20 -6.61
N MET A 46 3.92 -10.86 -5.37
CA MET A 46 3.11 -9.71 -4.97
C MET A 46 3.84 -8.86 -3.90
N SER A 47 5.13 -9.10 -3.70
CA SER A 47 6.01 -8.33 -2.80
C SER A 47 6.48 -7.03 -3.44
N VAL A 48 7.25 -6.22 -2.70
CA VAL A 48 8.01 -5.08 -3.25
C VAL A 48 9.52 -5.35 -3.30
N ASN A 49 9.89 -6.64 -3.42
CA ASN A 49 11.28 -7.08 -3.31
C ASN A 49 12.19 -6.46 -4.38
N ASN A 50 11.72 -6.40 -5.63
CA ASN A 50 12.49 -5.82 -6.74
C ASN A 50 12.74 -4.33 -6.52
N GLU A 51 11.73 -3.59 -6.07
CA GLU A 51 11.86 -2.17 -5.75
C GLU A 51 12.84 -1.96 -4.59
N LEU A 52 12.80 -2.80 -3.55
CA LEU A 52 13.74 -2.72 -2.43
C LEU A 52 15.18 -2.99 -2.87
N LEU A 53 15.41 -3.97 -3.75
CA LEU A 53 16.74 -4.27 -4.31
C LEU A 53 17.27 -3.09 -5.14
N ASN A 54 16.40 -2.44 -5.93
CA ASN A 54 16.79 -1.32 -6.79
C ASN A 54 17.03 -0.02 -6.00
N ILE A 55 16.24 0.23 -4.95
CA ILE A 55 16.36 1.43 -4.12
C ILE A 55 17.48 1.28 -3.09
N ASN A 56 17.71 0.06 -2.59
CA ASN A 56 18.65 -0.27 -1.52
C ASN A 56 18.53 0.65 -0.28
N PRO A 57 17.35 0.69 0.39
CA PRO A 57 17.13 1.62 1.49
C PRO A 57 17.81 1.16 2.79
N HIS A 58 18.28 2.12 3.59
CA HIS A 58 18.77 1.84 4.95
C HIS A 58 17.64 1.46 5.92
N ILE A 59 16.44 1.98 5.71
CA ILE A 59 15.27 1.77 6.57
C ILE A 59 14.03 1.51 5.69
N PHE A 60 13.29 0.45 5.99
CA PHE A 60 12.02 0.14 5.34
C PHE A 60 10.89 0.21 6.37
N VAL A 61 9.96 1.15 6.16
CA VAL A 61 8.90 1.47 7.11
C VAL A 61 7.55 0.93 6.62
N ASN A 62 6.83 0.24 7.50
CA ASN A 62 5.47 -0.24 7.27
C ASN A 62 4.52 0.34 8.32
N GLY A 63 3.55 1.13 7.87
CA GLY A 63 2.50 1.68 8.72
C GLY A 63 1.32 0.72 8.93
N GLY A 64 0.40 1.13 9.82
CA GLY A 64 -0.81 0.37 10.16
C GLY A 64 -0.53 -0.95 10.88
N ASP A 65 -1.42 -1.92 10.74
CA ASP A 65 -1.44 -3.16 11.52
C ASP A 65 -0.42 -4.24 11.07
N ARG A 66 0.60 -3.88 10.26
CA ARG A 66 1.57 -4.86 9.72
C ARG A 66 2.60 -5.24 10.78
N ASN A 67 2.88 -6.53 10.93
CA ASN A 67 3.88 -7.06 11.86
C ASN A 67 4.87 -8.02 11.20
N LYS A 68 5.99 -8.31 11.88
CA LYS A 68 7.11 -9.16 11.41
C LYS A 68 6.73 -10.59 11.00
N LYS A 69 5.54 -11.07 11.32
CA LYS A 69 5.16 -12.46 11.04
C LYS A 69 4.66 -12.68 9.60
N ASN A 70 4.40 -11.60 8.84
CA ASN A 70 3.59 -11.66 7.62
C ASN A 70 4.07 -10.76 6.46
N ILE A 71 5.38 -10.49 6.30
CA ILE A 71 5.85 -9.71 5.15
C ILE A 71 6.89 -10.47 4.31
N PRO A 72 6.72 -10.58 2.98
CA PRO A 72 7.66 -11.30 2.10
C PRO A 72 9.02 -10.58 1.97
N GLU A 73 9.11 -9.32 2.40
CA GLU A 73 10.31 -8.49 2.25
C GLU A 73 11.42 -8.77 3.28
N ILE A 74 11.20 -9.64 4.29
CA ILE A 74 12.17 -9.89 5.38
C ILE A 74 13.53 -10.31 4.82
N ALA A 75 13.55 -11.32 3.94
CA ALA A 75 14.80 -11.88 3.41
C ALA A 75 15.59 -10.85 2.57
N VAL A 76 14.89 -10.00 1.81
CA VAL A 76 15.51 -8.93 1.03
C VAL A 76 16.06 -7.85 1.95
N CYS A 77 15.29 -7.41 2.94
CA CYS A 77 15.75 -6.43 3.91
C CYS A 77 16.97 -6.93 4.70
N ASP A 78 17.01 -8.19 5.11
CA ASP A 78 18.16 -8.79 5.79
C ASP A 78 19.40 -8.78 4.88
N LYS A 79 19.25 -9.16 3.60
CA LYS A 79 20.34 -9.12 2.60
C LYS A 79 20.88 -7.70 2.40
N LEU A 80 20.01 -6.70 2.37
CA LEU A 80 20.37 -5.29 2.19
C LEU A 80 20.88 -4.63 3.47
N ARG A 81 20.84 -5.32 4.62
CA ARG A 81 21.04 -4.73 5.96
C ARG A 81 20.09 -3.54 6.21
N CYS A 82 18.89 -3.64 5.67
CA CYS A 82 17.83 -2.65 5.79
C CYS A 82 17.06 -2.85 7.10
N LYS A 83 16.96 -1.80 7.92
CA LYS A 83 16.20 -1.84 9.16
C LYS A 83 14.71 -1.76 8.87
N MET A 84 13.97 -2.82 9.18
CA MET A 84 12.51 -2.79 9.11
C MET A 84 11.88 -2.17 10.37
N VAL A 85 10.96 -1.23 10.17
CA VAL A 85 10.19 -0.56 11.22
C VAL A 85 8.70 -0.74 10.93
N PHE A 86 7.93 -1.09 11.96
CA PHE A 86 6.51 -1.41 11.87
C PHE A 86 5.69 -0.48 12.77
N ASN A 87 4.38 -0.46 12.58
CA ASN A 87 3.43 0.32 13.39
C ASN A 87 3.75 1.82 13.41
N ILE A 88 4.21 2.37 12.28
CA ILE A 88 4.43 3.82 12.14
C ILE A 88 3.13 4.52 11.74
N GLY A 89 2.87 5.65 12.40
CA GLY A 89 1.64 6.43 12.29
C GLY A 89 0.86 6.40 13.60
N ASP A 90 0.67 7.56 14.23
CA ASP A 90 -0.11 7.67 15.46
C ASP A 90 -1.60 7.40 15.20
N GLY A 91 -2.27 6.77 16.16
CA GLY A 91 -3.66 6.32 16.02
C GLY A 91 -3.88 5.07 15.16
N GLY A 92 -2.81 4.47 14.61
CA GLY A 92 -2.89 3.23 13.82
C GLY A 92 -3.74 3.38 12.55
N LYS A 93 -4.48 2.32 12.17
CA LYS A 93 -5.35 2.35 10.99
C LYS A 93 -6.64 3.12 11.28
N VAL A 94 -6.56 4.45 11.22
CA VAL A 94 -7.70 5.36 11.46
C VAL A 94 -8.79 5.28 10.40
N GLN A 95 -8.45 4.94 9.16
CA GLN A 95 -9.41 4.84 8.05
C GLN A 95 -8.97 3.85 6.98
N SER A 96 -9.93 3.34 6.20
CA SER A 96 -9.65 2.56 4.99
C SER A 96 -10.66 2.82 3.87
N SER A 97 -10.23 2.67 2.63
CA SER A 97 -11.10 2.82 1.45
C SER A 97 -12.29 1.86 1.46
N SER A 98 -12.08 0.62 1.94
CA SER A 98 -13.17 -0.35 2.11
C SER A 98 -14.23 0.17 3.08
N TRP A 99 -13.83 0.75 4.21
CA TRP A 99 -14.78 1.33 5.18
C TRP A 99 -15.52 2.53 4.61
N LEU A 100 -14.83 3.41 3.87
CA LEU A 100 -15.43 4.57 3.20
C LEU A 100 -16.49 4.14 2.18
N LEU A 101 -16.15 3.18 1.31
CA LEU A 101 -17.05 2.67 0.29
C LEU A 101 -18.25 1.93 0.92
N SER A 102 -18.02 1.08 1.92
CA SER A 102 -19.11 0.41 2.64
C SER A 102 -20.05 1.41 3.32
N LYS A 103 -19.52 2.48 3.93
CA LYS A 103 -20.32 3.54 4.54
C LYS A 103 -21.16 4.29 3.49
N TYR A 104 -20.58 4.59 2.34
CA TYR A 104 -21.29 5.23 1.23
C TYR A 104 -22.42 4.34 0.69
N LEU A 105 -22.13 3.07 0.39
CA LEU A 105 -23.11 2.12 -0.13
C LEU A 105 -24.28 1.89 0.83
N LYS A 106 -24.01 1.76 2.14
CA LYS A 106 -25.06 1.65 3.17
C LYS A 106 -25.95 2.88 3.24
N LYS A 107 -25.37 4.08 3.09
CA LYS A 107 -26.15 5.32 3.05
C LYS A 107 -27.07 5.31 1.83
N PHE A 108 -26.56 4.93 0.67
CA PHE A 108 -27.32 4.91 -0.59
C PHE A 108 -28.44 3.86 -0.57
N SER A 109 -28.18 2.64 -0.11
CA SER A 109 -29.20 1.58 -0.01
C SER A 109 -30.38 1.96 0.90
N ASN A 110 -30.13 2.75 1.94
CA ASN A 110 -31.17 3.21 2.86
C ASN A 110 -31.97 4.39 2.31
N SER A 111 -31.47 5.11 1.31
CA SER A 111 -32.16 6.25 0.67
C SER A 111 -33.02 5.84 -0.54
N SER A 112 -32.78 4.68 -1.13
CA SER A 112 -33.52 4.17 -2.29
C SER A 112 -34.69 3.24 -1.95
N GLY A 113 -34.93 3.00 -0.65
CA GLY A 113 -36.00 2.13 -0.13
C GLY A 113 -37.16 2.88 0.51
N GLY A 114 -37.34 4.17 0.20
CA GLY A 114 -38.45 5.02 0.66
C GLY A 114 -39.30 5.51 -0.50
#